data_AF-A0A9E2EWK3-F1
#
_entry.id   AF-A0A9E2EWK3-F1
#
_cell.length_a   1.000
_cell.length_b   1.000
_cell.length_c   1.000
_cell.angle_alpha   90.00
_cell.angle_beta   90.00
_cell.angle_gamma   90.00
#
_symmetry.space_group_name_H-M   'P 1'
#
loop_
_entity.id
_entity.type
_entity.pdbx_description
1 polymer ?
#
loop_
_entity_poly.entity_id
_entity_poly.type
_entity_poly.pdbx_seq_one_letter_code
_entity_poly.pdbx_strand_id
1 'polypeptide(L)'
;LTRIDNLRYYTLLHDASYQCWQEWLELAQLGDIKAEKGTIIDDTNVLIQAAIEGQGIALGSTTFVEDHLASGKLVKPFDITLVNEFATTWFVRNHT
;
A
#
# COMPACT_ATOMS: atom_id res chain seq x y z
N LEU A 1 -12.25 -0.14 -2.43
CA LEU A 1 -11.99 0.97 -1.49
C LEU A 1 -12.57 2.25 -2.11
N THR A 2 -13.71 2.75 -1.62
CA THR A 2 -14.43 3.90 -2.24
C THR A 2 -14.11 5.25 -1.57
N ARG A 3 -13.60 5.24 -0.34
CA ARG A 3 -13.13 6.43 0.38
C ARG A 3 -11.78 6.15 1.04
N ILE A 4 -10.91 7.14 1.04
CA ILE A 4 -9.53 7.01 1.51
C ILE A 4 -9.44 6.80 3.03
N ASP A 5 -10.36 7.37 3.79
CA ASP A 5 -10.47 7.19 5.24
C ASP A 5 -10.78 5.74 5.66
N ASN A 6 -11.29 4.89 4.76
CA ASN A 6 -11.52 3.47 5.02
C ASN A 6 -10.23 2.67 5.23
N LEU A 7 -9.06 3.21 4.90
CA LEU A 7 -7.75 2.61 5.20
C LEU A 7 -7.64 2.16 6.66
N ARG A 8 -8.32 2.86 7.58
CA ARG A 8 -8.37 2.52 9.03
C ARG A 8 -8.91 1.11 9.35
N TYR A 9 -9.64 0.49 8.42
CA TYR A 9 -10.28 -0.81 8.59
C TYR A 9 -9.52 -1.97 7.94
N TYR A 10 -8.44 -1.68 7.20
CA TYR A 10 -7.65 -2.69 6.52
C TYR A 10 -6.31 -2.89 7.22
N THR A 11 -5.75 -4.09 7.05
CA THR A 11 -4.35 -4.38 7.40
C THR A 11 -3.43 -3.61 6.47
N LEU A 12 -2.51 -2.82 7.02
CA LEU A 12 -1.45 -2.17 6.26
C LEU A 12 -0.24 -3.11 6.26
N LEU A 13 0.25 -3.45 5.06
CA LEU A 13 1.45 -4.26 4.87
C LEU A 13 2.64 -3.32 4.71
N HIS A 14 3.68 -3.55 5.50
CA HIS A 14 4.82 -2.65 5.67
C HIS A 14 6.07 -3.23 5.03
N ASP A 15 6.83 -2.39 4.33
CA ASP A 15 8.14 -2.73 3.78
C ASP A 15 9.23 -2.23 4.74
N ALA A 16 9.97 -3.16 5.35
CA ALA A 16 11.04 -2.98 6.35
C ALA A 16 10.70 -2.18 7.63
N SER A 17 9.74 -1.24 7.61
CA SER A 17 9.36 -0.37 8.72
C SER A 17 7.97 0.25 8.54
N TYR A 18 7.45 0.89 9.60
CA TYR A 18 6.19 1.64 9.55
C TYR A 18 6.31 3.02 8.88
N GLN A 19 7.52 3.47 8.56
CA GLN A 19 7.79 4.85 8.15
C GLN A 19 7.08 5.23 6.85
N CYS A 20 7.12 4.37 5.83
CA CYS A 20 6.47 4.65 4.54
C CYS A 20 4.96 4.90 4.70
N TRP A 21 4.28 4.12 5.55
CA TRP A 21 2.86 4.32 5.82
C TRP A 21 2.60 5.58 6.66
N GLN A 22 3.47 5.92 7.61
CA GLN A 22 3.35 7.17 8.36
C GLN A 22 3.44 8.39 7.43
N GLU A 23 4.49 8.45 6.61
CA GLU A 23 4.72 9.54 5.65
C GLU A 23 3.56 9.64 4.64
N TRP A 24 3.09 8.50 4.12
CA TRP A 24 1.99 8.50 3.17
C TRP A 24 0.66 8.94 3.80
N LEU A 25 0.36 8.51 5.03
CA LEU A 25 -0.86 8.92 5.75
C LEU A 25 -0.84 10.41 6.07
N GLU A 26 0.31 10.96 6.44
CA GLU A 26 0.50 12.40 6.61
C GLU A 26 0.25 13.16 5.31
N LEU A 27 0.84 12.70 4.20
CA LEU A 27 0.63 13.28 2.86
C LEU A 27 -0.84 13.24 2.44
N ALA A 28 -1.56 12.17 2.79
CA ALA A 28 -2.98 11.99 2.53
C ALA A 28 -3.90 12.75 3.50
N GLN A 29 -3.35 13.52 4.46
CA GLN A 29 -4.10 14.22 5.52
C GLN A 29 -4.91 13.26 6.43
N LEU A 30 -4.39 12.06 6.65
CA LEU A 30 -4.97 10.96 7.44
C LEU A 30 -4.10 10.60 8.66
N GLY A 31 -3.43 11.58 9.27
CA GLY A 31 -2.55 11.37 10.42
C GLY A 31 -3.24 10.82 11.68
N ASP A 32 -4.58 10.78 11.72
CA ASP A 32 -5.35 10.10 12.78
C ASP A 32 -5.30 8.57 12.67
N ILE A 33 -4.93 8.04 11.50
CA ILE A 33 -4.79 6.60 11.27
C ILE A 33 -3.42 6.16 11.79
N LYS A 34 -3.42 5.24 12.76
CA LYS A 34 -2.18 4.62 13.24
C LYS A 34 -1.59 3.70 12.17
N ALA A 35 -0.42 4.07 11.65
CA ALA A 35 0.33 3.26 10.69
C ALA A 35 0.80 1.91 11.26
N GLU A 36 1.02 1.82 12.57
CA GLU A 36 1.50 0.63 13.32
C GLU A 36 0.49 -0.54 13.36
N LYS A 37 -0.41 -0.63 12.38
CA LYS A 37 -1.43 -1.66 12.23
C LYS A 37 -1.08 -2.57 11.06
N GLY A 38 -0.47 -3.71 11.34
CA GLY A 38 -0.25 -4.78 10.36
C GLY A 38 1.17 -5.34 10.38
N THR A 39 1.50 -6.10 9.34
CA THR A 39 2.70 -6.94 9.31
C THR A 39 3.83 -6.26 8.55
N ILE A 40 5.05 -6.30 9.10
CA ILE A 40 6.28 -5.96 8.39
C ILE A 40 6.73 -7.18 7.58
N ILE A 41 6.92 -6.97 6.27
CA ILE A 41 7.39 -7.94 5.30
C ILE A 41 8.60 -7.33 4.60
N ASP A 42 9.79 -7.72 5.04
CA ASP A 42 11.10 -7.24 4.53
C ASP A 42 11.54 -7.99 3.26
N ASP A 43 10.58 -8.27 2.38
CA ASP A 43 10.79 -8.84 1.05
C ASP A 43 9.69 -8.33 0.13
N THR A 44 10.08 -7.54 -0.88
CA THR A 44 9.15 -6.90 -1.80
C THR A 44 8.27 -7.89 -2.57
N ASN A 45 8.80 -9.07 -2.95
CA ASN A 45 8.00 -10.07 -3.66
C ASN A 45 6.95 -10.67 -2.74
N VAL A 46 7.31 -10.97 -1.49
CA VAL A 46 6.36 -11.49 -0.49
C VAL A 46 5.29 -10.44 -0.16
N LEU A 47 5.69 -9.17 -0.03
CA LEU A 47 4.79 -8.04 0.21
C LEU A 47 3.74 -7.91 -0.92
N ILE A 48 4.20 -7.95 -2.18
CA ILE A 48 3.34 -7.87 -3.37
C ILE A 48 2.39 -9.08 -3.41
N GLN A 49 2.88 -10.29 -3.17
CA GLN A 49 2.02 -11.48 -3.16
C GLN A 49 0.95 -11.41 -2.07
N ALA A 50 1.32 -10.99 -0.85
CA ALA A 50 0.37 -10.81 0.24
C ALA A 50 -0.74 -9.81 -0.11
N ALA A 51 -0.41 -8.73 -0.81
CA ALA A 51 -1.40 -7.76 -1.30
C ALA A 51 -2.29 -8.35 -2.41
N ILE A 52 -1.72 -9.09 -3.36
CA ILE A 52 -2.46 -9.79 -4.44
C ILE A 52 -3.44 -10.82 -3.86
N GLU A 53 -3.03 -11.54 -2.82
CA GLU A 53 -3.86 -12.50 -2.09
C GLU A 53 -4.93 -11.85 -1.20
N GLY A 54 -4.89 -10.51 -1.06
CA GLY A 54 -5.86 -9.76 -0.27
C GLY A 54 -5.62 -9.80 1.24
N GLN A 55 -4.40 -10.13 1.67
CA GLN A 55 -4.03 -10.12 3.09
C GLN A 55 -3.95 -8.69 3.68
N GLY A 56 -3.87 -7.68 2.81
CA GLY A 56 -3.86 -6.28 3.21
C GLY A 56 -3.60 -5.33 2.06
N ILE A 57 -3.29 -4.11 2.43
CA ILE A 57 -2.98 -2.99 1.54
C ILE A 57 -1.49 -2.73 1.67
N ALA A 58 -0.76 -2.73 0.56
CA ALA A 58 0.67 -2.50 0.57
C ALA A 58 1.01 -1.13 -0.03
N LEU A 59 2.08 -0.55 0.50
CA LEU A 59 2.85 0.51 -0.14
C LEU A 59 4.08 -0.15 -0.77
N GLY A 60 4.33 0.07 -2.06
CA GLY A 60 5.50 -0.48 -2.74
C GLY A 60 5.94 0.37 -3.92
N SER A 61 7.14 0.12 -4.44
CA SER A 61 7.64 0.85 -5.61
C SER A 61 6.83 0.48 -6.85
N THR A 62 6.38 1.49 -7.59
CA THR A 62 5.54 1.32 -8.79
C THR A 62 6.21 0.42 -9.84
N THR A 63 7.54 0.46 -9.92
CA THR A 63 8.35 -0.36 -10.84
C THR A 63 8.16 -1.87 -10.63
N PHE A 64 7.97 -2.33 -9.39
CA PHE A 64 7.80 -3.76 -9.11
C PHE A 64 6.36 -4.26 -9.31
N VAL A 65 5.39 -3.35 -9.39
CA VAL A 65 3.97 -3.69 -9.49
C VAL A 65 3.33 -3.33 -10.82
N GLU A 66 4.08 -2.76 -11.76
CA GLU A 66 3.56 -2.28 -13.06
C GLU A 66 2.81 -3.38 -13.82
N ASP A 67 3.40 -4.58 -13.96
CA ASP A 67 2.74 -5.73 -14.62
C ASP A 67 1.47 -6.17 -13.88
N HIS A 68 1.46 -6.07 -12.56
CA HIS A 68 0.31 -6.43 -11.73
C HIS A 68 -0.81 -5.39 -11.78
N LEU A 69 -0.46 -4.12 -11.94
CA LEU A 69 -1.40 -3.03 -12.21
C LEU A 69 -1.97 -3.15 -13.63
N ALA A 70 -1.12 -3.40 -14.62
CA ALA A 70 -1.53 -3.55 -16.02
C ALA A 70 -2.46 -4.76 -16.24
N SER A 71 -2.21 -5.87 -15.53
CA SER A 71 -3.08 -7.05 -15.55
C SER A 71 -4.33 -6.95 -14.67
N GLY A 72 -4.47 -5.86 -13.90
CA GLY A 72 -5.61 -5.63 -13.00
C GLY A 72 -5.65 -6.55 -11.77
N LYS A 73 -4.54 -7.25 -11.45
CA LYS A 73 -4.38 -8.02 -10.21
C LYS A 73 -4.28 -7.10 -9.00
N LEU A 74 -3.58 -6.00 -9.18
CA LEU A 74 -3.49 -4.89 -8.24
C LEU A 74 -4.22 -3.68 -8.83
N VAL A 75 -4.77 -2.86 -7.95
CA VAL A 75 -5.33 -1.55 -8.31
C VAL A 75 -4.73 -0.47 -7.41
N LYS A 76 -4.49 0.70 -7.98
CA LYS A 76 -4.13 1.94 -7.28
C LYS A 76 -5.39 2.83 -7.24
N PRO A 77 -6.21 2.81 -6.18
CA PRO A 77 -7.51 3.45 -6.24
C PRO A 77 -7.51 4.94 -5.85
N PHE A 78 -6.38 5.50 -5.38
CA PHE A 78 -6.16 6.96 -5.28
C PHE A 78 -4.82 7.34 -5.89
N ASP A 79 -4.78 8.49 -6.56
CA ASP A 79 -3.57 9.02 -7.18
C ASP A 79 -2.72 9.84 -6.19
N ILE A 80 -2.28 9.19 -5.11
CA ILE A 80 -1.34 9.76 -4.14
C ILE A 80 -0.07 8.93 -4.17
N THR A 81 1.03 9.59 -4.51
CA THR A 81 2.35 8.99 -4.65
C THR A 81 3.28 9.65 -3.64
N LEU A 82 3.89 8.84 -2.77
CA LEU A 82 4.94 9.32 -1.89
C LEU A 82 6.25 9.33 -2.69
N VAL A 83 6.73 10.52 -3.02
CA VAL A 83 8.02 10.69 -3.72
C VAL A 83 9.13 10.70 -2.68
N ASN A 84 9.63 9.51 -2.35
CA ASN A 84 10.88 9.31 -1.61
C ASN A 84 11.90 8.60 -2.51
N GLU A 85 13.05 8.19 -1.97
CA GLU A 85 14.10 7.49 -2.73
C GLU A 85 13.62 6.18 -3.42
N PHE A 86 12.46 5.64 -3.04
CA PHE A 86 11.85 4.43 -3.60
C PHE A 86 10.55 4.66 -4.39
N ALA A 87 10.08 5.91 -4.50
CA ALA A 87 8.84 6.32 -5.17
C ALA A 87 7.65 5.35 -4.91
N THR A 88 7.12 5.42 -3.69
CA THR A 88 6.16 4.44 -3.19
C THR A 88 4.72 4.81 -3.55
N THR A 89 4.01 3.90 -4.23
CA THR A 89 2.56 3.96 -4.45
C THR A 89 1.87 2.84 -3.69
N TRP A 90 0.60 3.05 -3.33
CA TRP A 90 -0.17 2.06 -2.59
C TRP A 90 -1.12 1.29 -3.53
N PHE A 91 -1.36 0.03 -3.21
CA PHE A 91 -2.19 -0.86 -4.03
C PHE A 91 -2.97 -1.86 -3.19
N VAL A 92 -4.10 -2.30 -3.76
CA VAL A 92 -4.98 -3.33 -3.18
C VAL A 92 -5.40 -4.33 -4.24
N ARG A 93 -5.79 -5.53 -3.80
CA ARG A 93 -6.43 -6.52 -4.67
C ARG A 93 -7.67 -5.93 -5.35
N ASN A 94 -7.83 -6.23 -6.63
CA ASN A 94 -9.07 -5.96 -7.35
C ASN A 94 -10.16 -6.96 -6.92
N HIS A 95 -11.29 -6.47 -6.41
CA HIS A 95 -12.47 -7.30 -6.17
C HIS A 95 -13.32 -7.32 -7.44
N THR A 96 -13.40 -8.49 -8.10
CA THR A 96 -14.41 -8.75 -9.13
C THR A 96 -15.76 -9.01 -8.50
#